data_AF-A0A259RVQ1-F1
#
_entry.id   AF-A0A259RVQ1-F1
#
_cell.length_a   1.000
_cell.length_b   1.000
_cell.length_c   1.000
_cell.angle_alpha   90.00
_cell.angle_beta   90.00
_cell.angle_gamma   90.00
#
_symmetry.space_group_name_H-M   'P 1'
#
loop_
_entity.id
_entity.type
_entity.pdbx_description
1 polymer ?
#
loop_
_entity_poly.entity_id
_entity_poly.type
_entity_poly.pdbx_seq_one_letter_code
_entity_poly.pdbx_strand_id
1 'polypeptide(L)'
;MTANLPFEPDKVDRAILAALQTNGRQSIADLARHINMSHSAAAERVRRLEESGVISGYGARIDPERLGFTILAYLRLRYPSSVYEPLHQLLADTPEVTEAHH
;
A
#
# COMPACT_ATOMS: atom_id res chain seq x y z
N MET A 1 18.90 4.16 7.85
CA MET A 1 18.65 3.08 6.88
C MET A 1 18.60 1.78 7.66
N THR A 2 17.46 1.48 8.29
CA THR A 2 17.21 0.19 8.94
C THR A 2 17.10 -0.84 7.83
N ALA A 3 17.95 -1.87 7.86
CA ALA A 3 17.87 -2.98 6.92
C ALA A 3 16.45 -3.56 6.95
N ASN A 4 15.72 -3.40 5.84
CA ASN A 4 14.42 -4.02 5.64
C ASN A 4 14.68 -5.51 5.41
N LEU A 5 14.81 -6.28 6.49
CA LEU A 5 14.91 -7.73 6.40
C LEU A 5 13.65 -8.25 5.69
N PRO A 6 13.76 -9.22 4.78
CA PRO A 6 12.58 -9.75 4.09
C PRO A 6 11.61 -10.32 5.12
N PHE A 7 10.38 -9.80 5.14
CA PHE A 7 9.29 -10.39 5.89
C PHE A 7 8.91 -11.70 5.19
N GLU A 8 9.04 -12.83 5.90
CA GLU A 8 8.62 -14.14 5.40
C GLU A 8 7.21 -14.46 5.91
N PRO A 9 6.15 -14.21 5.12
CA PRO A 9 4.78 -14.48 5.55
C PRO A 9 4.54 -15.98 5.69
N ASP A 10 3.85 -16.39 6.75
CA ASP A 10 3.32 -17.74 6.84
C ASP A 10 1.97 -17.88 6.09
N LYS A 11 1.34 -19.04 6.19
CA LYS A 11 0.06 -19.30 5.51
C LYS A 11 -1.07 -18.40 6.04
N VAL A 12 -1.06 -18.08 7.33
CA VAL A 12 -2.06 -17.22 7.97
C VAL A 12 -1.85 -15.78 7.52
N ASP A 13 -0.61 -15.30 7.52
CA ASP A 13 -0.29 -13.95 7.07
C ASP A 13 -0.73 -13.73 5.62
N ARG A 14 -0.49 -14.70 4.73
CA ARG A 14 -0.98 -14.67 3.35
C ARG A 14 -2.51 -14.62 3.25
N ALA A 15 -3.22 -15.39 4.09
CA ALA A 15 -4.68 -15.38 4.08
C ALA A 15 -5.24 -14.03 4.57
N ILE A 16 -4.62 -13.43 5.58
CA ILE A 16 -4.95 -12.09 6.07
C ILE A 16 -4.76 -11.06 4.97
N LEU A 17 -3.60 -11.06 4.30
CA LEU A 17 -3.30 -10.13 3.21
C LEU A 17 -4.31 -10.28 2.06
N ALA A 18 -4.65 -11.50 1.66
CA ALA A 18 -5.64 -11.75 0.61
C ALA A 18 -7.03 -11.22 0.99
N ALA A 19 -7.45 -11.41 2.24
CA ALA A 19 -8.73 -10.90 2.73
C ALA A 19 -8.76 -9.37 2.75
N LEU A 20 -7.71 -8.72 3.28
CA LEU A 20 -7.62 -7.26 3.36
C LEU A 20 -7.42 -6.60 1.99
N GLN A 21 -6.73 -7.24 1.04
CA GLN A 21 -6.64 -6.76 -0.35
C GLN A 21 -8.01 -6.78 -1.05
N THR A 22 -8.88 -7.72 -0.68
CA THR A 22 -10.25 -7.79 -1.18
C THR A 22 -11.15 -6.76 -0.50
N ASN A 23 -11.05 -6.64 0.83
CA ASN A 23 -11.81 -5.69 1.63
C ASN A 23 -10.98 -5.17 2.81
N GLY A 24 -10.29 -4.06 2.60
CA GLY A 24 -9.46 -3.43 3.63
C GLY A 24 -10.24 -2.88 4.83
N ARG A 25 -11.57 -2.83 4.76
CA ARG A 25 -12.46 -2.39 5.86
C ARG A 25 -13.02 -3.55 6.67
N GLN A 26 -12.64 -4.79 6.36
CA GLN A 26 -13.11 -5.96 7.08
C GLN A 26 -12.72 -5.87 8.56
N SER A 27 -13.66 -6.14 9.46
CA SER A 27 -13.36 -6.10 10.89
C SER A 27 -12.43 -7.25 11.29
N ILE A 28 -11.63 -7.05 12.34
CA ILE A 28 -10.79 -8.12 12.89
C ILE A 28 -11.62 -9.33 13.31
N ALA A 29 -12.85 -9.13 13.82
CA ALA A 29 -13.76 -10.21 14.16
C ALA A 29 -14.17 -11.05 12.93
N ASP A 30 -14.47 -10.41 11.81
CA ASP A 30 -14.83 -11.10 10.57
C ASP A 30 -13.63 -11.80 9.95
N LEU A 31 -12.47 -11.17 10.02
CA LEU A 31 -11.20 -11.73 9.57
C LEU A 31 -10.85 -13.00 10.36
N ALA A 32 -10.92 -12.91 11.69
CA ALA A 32 -10.66 -14.03 12.61
C ALA A 32 -11.57 -15.23 12.32
N ARG A 33 -12.87 -15.00 12.08
CA ARG A 33 -13.81 -16.05 11.67
C ARG A 33 -13.45 -16.67 10.32
N HIS A 34 -13.05 -15.86 9.34
CA HIS A 34 -12.65 -16.34 8.01
C HIS A 34 -11.42 -17.26 8.05
N ILE A 35 -10.45 -16.94 8.91
CA ILE A 35 -9.16 -17.66 8.98
C ILE A 35 -9.10 -18.67 10.15
N ASN A 36 -10.22 -18.95 10.82
CA ASN A 36 -10.33 -19.85 11.96
C ASN A 36 -9.36 -19.53 13.12
N MET A 37 -9.31 -18.27 13.53
CA MET A 37 -8.46 -17.80 14.64
C MET A 37 -9.30 -17.12 15.72
N SER A 38 -8.70 -16.98 16.92
CA SER A 38 -9.26 -16.08 17.93
C SER A 38 -9.13 -14.62 17.47
N HIS A 39 -10.01 -13.76 17.97
CA HIS A 39 -9.97 -12.32 17.68
C HIS A 39 -8.60 -11.70 18.05
N SER A 40 -8.06 -12.04 19.24
CA SER A 40 -6.77 -11.51 19.70
C SER A 40 -5.60 -11.97 18.82
N ALA A 41 -5.61 -13.23 18.37
CA ALA A 41 -4.55 -13.75 17.51
C ALA A 41 -4.60 -13.11 16.11
N ALA A 42 -5.79 -12.88 15.54
CA ALA A 42 -5.91 -12.16 14.26
C ALA A 42 -5.47 -10.69 14.39
N ALA A 43 -5.84 -10.01 15.48
CA ALA A 43 -5.43 -8.63 15.74
C ALA A 43 -3.89 -8.49 15.77
N GLU A 44 -3.20 -9.37 16.50
CA GLU A 44 -1.74 -9.32 16.61
C GLU A 44 -1.05 -9.59 15.27
N ARG A 45 -1.61 -10.48 14.44
CA ARG A 45 -1.08 -10.76 13.11
C ARG A 45 -1.19 -9.55 12.18
N VAL A 46 -2.33 -8.87 12.17
CA VAL A 46 -2.52 -7.62 11.40
C VAL A 46 -1.56 -6.55 11.90
N ARG A 47 -1.51 -6.32 13.22
CA ARG A 47 -0.59 -5.37 13.86
C ARG A 47 0.86 -5.61 13.44
N ARG A 48 1.32 -6.86 13.48
CA ARG A 48 2.68 -7.23 13.08
C ARG A 48 2.95 -6.97 11.60
N LEU A 49 1.97 -7.20 10.72
CA LEU A 49 2.09 -6.91 9.29
C LEU A 49 2.17 -5.39 9.01
N GLU A 50 1.48 -4.58 9.81
CA GLU A 50 1.56 -3.12 9.75
C GLU A 50 2.90 -2.61 10.30
N GLU A 51 3.31 -3.07 11.48
CA GLU A 51 4.57 -2.67 12.11
C GLU A 51 5.81 -3.08 11.30
N SER A 52 5.73 -4.21 10.58
CA SER A 52 6.80 -4.63 9.67
C SER A 52 6.81 -3.89 8.34
N GLY A 53 5.82 -3.03 8.08
CA GLY A 53 5.68 -2.29 6.83
C GLY A 53 5.19 -3.13 5.64
N VAL A 54 4.80 -4.40 5.86
CA VAL A 54 4.19 -5.24 4.82
C VAL A 54 2.83 -4.67 4.41
N ILE A 55 2.06 -4.19 5.38
CA ILE A 55 0.90 -3.33 5.16
C ILE A 55 1.37 -1.89 5.35
N SER A 56 1.56 -1.17 4.24
CA SER A 56 1.97 0.24 4.25
C SER A 56 0.82 1.20 4.57
N GLY A 57 -0.43 0.75 4.41
CA GLY A 57 -1.61 1.53 4.74
C GLY A 57 -2.89 0.96 4.13
N TYR A 58 -4.00 1.65 4.39
CA TYR A 58 -5.32 1.34 3.85
C TYR A 58 -5.84 2.53 3.07
N GLY A 59 -6.40 2.26 1.89
CA GLY A 59 -6.89 3.30 0.98
C GLY A 59 -8.21 2.91 0.34
N ALA A 60 -8.97 3.94 -0.06
CA ALA A 60 -10.13 3.76 -0.93
C ALA A 60 -9.66 3.68 -2.40
N ARG A 61 -10.26 2.77 -3.18
CA ARG A 61 -10.11 2.77 -4.64
C ARG A 61 -11.11 3.74 -5.22
N ILE A 62 -10.62 4.87 -5.69
CA ILE A 62 -11.43 5.96 -6.24
C ILE A 62 -11.41 5.87 -7.76
N ASP A 63 -12.57 6.08 -8.37
CA ASP A 63 -12.73 6.20 -9.83
C ASP A 63 -12.44 7.66 -10.23
N PRO A 64 -11.30 7.95 -10.89
CA PRO A 64 -10.92 9.30 -11.25
C PRO A 64 -11.84 9.91 -12.33
N GLU A 65 -12.37 9.10 -13.25
CA GLU A 65 -13.25 9.59 -14.32
C GLU A 65 -14.56 10.15 -13.75
N ARG A 66 -15.11 9.49 -12.72
CA ARG A 66 -16.31 9.96 -12.00
C ARG A 66 -16.11 11.27 -11.24
N LEU A 67 -14.87 11.65 -10.99
CA LEU A 67 -14.50 12.94 -10.37
C LEU A 67 -14.15 14.00 -11.42
N GLY A 68 -14.27 13.70 -12.72
CA GLY A 68 -13.96 14.63 -13.80
C GLY A 68 -12.49 14.62 -14.25
N PHE A 69 -11.66 13.73 -13.72
CA PHE A 69 -10.30 13.52 -14.21
C PHE A 69 -10.33 12.58 -15.42
N THR A 70 -10.59 13.15 -16.61
CA THR A 70 -10.80 12.38 -17.84
C THR A 70 -9.52 12.06 -18.60
N ILE A 71 -8.36 12.47 -18.08
CA ILE A 71 -7.05 12.26 -18.72
C ILE A 71 -6.16 11.53 -17.72
N LEU A 72 -5.69 10.35 -18.12
CA LEU A 72 -4.59 9.64 -17.48
C LEU A 72 -3.42 9.61 -18.47
N ALA A 73 -2.24 10.02 -18.03
CA ALA A 73 -1.05 10.08 -18.86
C ALA A 73 0.13 9.37 -18.21
N TYR A 74 0.89 8.65 -19.02
CA TYR A 74 2.21 8.13 -18.66
C TYR A 74 3.27 8.96 -19.37
N LEU A 75 4.13 9.61 -18.60
CA LEU A 75 5.16 10.49 -19.12
C LEU A 75 6.53 9.85 -18.92
N ARG A 76 7.30 9.74 -20.01
CA ARG A 76 8.72 9.42 -19.93
C ARG A 76 9.51 10.71 -19.89
N LEU A 77 10.14 11.00 -18.76
CA LEU A 77 10.93 12.20 -18.58
C LEU A 77 12.40 11.92 -18.88
N ARG A 78 13.05 12.84 -19.61
CA ARG A 78 14.51 12.90 -19.70
C ARG A 78 14.97 14.09 -18.88
N TYR A 79 15.71 13.82 -17.82
CA TYR A 79 16.25 14.84 -16.94
C TYR A 79 17.76 15.01 -17.19
N PRO A 80 18.25 16.23 -17.50
CA PRO A 80 19.62 16.42 -17.97
C PRO A 80 20.69 16.38 -16.86
N SER A 81 20.27 16.24 -15.59
CA SER A 81 21.14 16.26 -14.42
C SER A 81 21.18 14.90 -13.73
N SER A 82 22.30 14.58 -13.11
CA SER A 82 22.43 13.45 -12.17
C SER A 82 21.92 13.77 -10.76
N VAL A 83 21.59 15.04 -10.48
CA VAL A 83 21.04 15.49 -9.20
C VAL A 83 19.51 15.52 -9.28
N TYR A 84 18.87 14.44 -8.87
CA TYR A 84 17.43 14.23 -8.99
C TYR A 84 16.58 14.86 -7.88
N GLU A 85 17.19 15.30 -6.78
CA GLU A 85 16.47 15.86 -5.62
C GLU A 85 15.46 16.97 -6.00
N PRO A 86 15.81 17.97 -6.85
CA PRO A 86 14.84 18.99 -7.24
C PRO A 86 13.66 18.43 -8.06
N LEU A 87 13.91 17.42 -8.89
CA LEU A 87 12.86 16.75 -9.66
C LEU A 87 11.95 15.94 -8.73
N HIS A 88 12.50 15.22 -7.77
CA HIS A 88 11.72 14.44 -6.80
C HIS A 88 10.81 15.34 -5.95
N GLN A 89 11.33 16.48 -5.48
CA GLN A 89 10.53 17.48 -4.76
C GLN A 89 9.39 18.01 -5.63
N LEU A 90 9.69 18.42 -6.88
CA LEU A 90 8.66 18.90 -7.80
C LEU A 90 7.56 17.87 -8.05
N LEU A 91 7.92 16.60 -8.25
CA LEU A 91 6.95 15.53 -8.47
C LEU A 91 6.13 15.25 -7.20
N ALA A 92 6.74 15.28 -6.02
CA ALA A 92 6.04 15.08 -4.76
C ALA A 92 5.04 16.21 -4.43
N ASP A 93 5.37 17.45 -4.83
CA ASP A 93 4.51 18.62 -4.64
C ASP A 93 3.44 18.78 -5.72
N THR A 94 3.46 17.94 -6.77
CA THR A 94 2.46 17.96 -7.85
C THR A 94 1.41 16.88 -7.61
N PRO A 95 0.21 17.21 -7.09
CA PRO A 95 -0.78 16.21 -6.66
C PRO A 95 -1.32 15.34 -7.81
N GLU A 96 -1.25 15.83 -9.04
CA GLU A 96 -1.63 15.06 -10.24
C GLU A 96 -0.64 13.92 -10.55
N VAL A 97 0.58 13.96 -10.00
CA VAL A 97 1.57 12.89 -10.13
C VAL A 97 1.32 11.86 -9.03
N THR A 98 0.60 10.80 -9.38
CA THR A 98 0.27 9.72 -8.43
C THR A 98 1.42 8.74 -8.21
N GLU A 99 2.26 8.55 -9.23
CA GLU A 99 3.37 7.59 -9.21
C GLU A 99 4.54 8.12 -10.05
N ALA A 100 5.77 7.91 -9.57
CA ALA A 100 7.00 8.23 -10.28
C ALA A 100 8.05 7.14 -10.03
N HIS A 101 8.75 6.76 -11.09
CA HIS A 101 9.78 5.72 -11.05
C HIS A 101 11.04 6.23 -11.76
N HIS A 102 12.20 5.98 -11.16
CA HIS A 102 13.53 6.33 -11.68
C HIS A 102 14.24 5.09 -12.21
#